data_AF-A0A2J6P2F7-F1
#
_entry.id   AF-A0A2J6P2F7-F1
#
_cell.length_a   1.000
_cell.length_b   1.000
_cell.length_c   1.000
_cell.angle_alpha   90.00
_cell.angle_beta   90.00
_cell.angle_gamma   90.00
#
_symmetry.space_group_name_H-M   'P 1'
#
loop_
_entity.id
_entity.type
_entity.pdbx_description
1 polymer ?
#
loop_
_entity_poly.entity_id
_entity_poly.type
_entity_poly.pdbx_seq_one_letter_code
_entity_poly.pdbx_strand_id
1 'polypeptide(L)'
;MTEIERVRVEDLKENDVIKFQLDGPMFSLTHKAIVNHVYVKSATFGIKWYAEIVTDNDKVMTINDDFDFVKVNEPFTRKFDMDKRPSHYEGKDGIDVIDFLYQQLPFEEFKGFMKGNMIKYPVRSGRKENEIEDIKKARNYADRLLEKLEVE
;
A
#
# COMPACT_ATOMS: atom_id res chain seq x y z
N MET A 1 14.20 3.73 31.73
CA MET A 1 13.44 2.48 31.58
C MET A 1 12.13 2.84 30.91
N THR A 2 12.03 2.63 29.61
CA THR A 2 10.77 2.82 28.88
C THR A 2 9.95 1.55 29.11
N GLU A 3 8.81 1.65 29.79
CA GLU A 3 7.84 0.57 29.89
C GLU A 3 7.36 0.24 28.47
N ILE A 4 7.78 -0.90 27.93
CA ILE A 4 7.24 -1.44 26.70
C ILE A 4 5.92 -2.09 27.10
N GLU A 5 4.82 -1.35 26.95
CA GLU A 5 3.47 -1.88 27.12
C GLU A 5 3.29 -3.05 26.13
N ARG A 6 3.16 -4.28 26.65
CA ARG A 6 2.92 -5.46 25.80
C ARG A 6 1.49 -5.38 25.26
N VAL A 7 1.36 -4.90 24.04
CA VAL A 7 0.10 -4.85 23.30
C VAL A 7 -0.25 -6.25 22.81
N ARG A 8 -1.47 -6.72 23.08
CA ARG A 8 -1.97 -8.00 22.55
C ARG A 8 -2.65 -7.75 21.20
N VAL A 9 -2.75 -8.82 20.40
CA VAL A 9 -3.40 -8.74 19.09
C VAL A 9 -4.87 -8.34 19.20
N GLU A 10 -5.56 -8.72 20.28
CA GLU A 10 -6.94 -8.29 20.53
C GLU A 10 -7.12 -6.79 20.75
N ASP A 11 -6.05 -6.08 21.12
CA ASP A 11 -6.05 -4.64 21.38
C ASP A 11 -5.75 -3.81 20.12
N LEU A 12 -5.34 -4.47 19.03
CA LEU A 12 -5.04 -3.82 17.75
C LEU A 12 -6.32 -3.45 17.00
N LYS A 13 -6.25 -2.37 16.23
CA LYS A 13 -7.31 -1.88 15.34
C LYS A 13 -6.80 -1.74 13.93
N GLU A 14 -7.73 -1.75 12.97
CA GLU A 14 -7.43 -1.40 11.58
C GLU A 14 -6.69 -0.05 11.53
N ASN A 15 -5.65 0.02 10.70
CA ASN A 15 -4.72 1.15 10.57
C ASN A 15 -3.78 1.42 11.73
N ASP A 16 -3.77 0.60 12.80
CA ASP A 16 -2.68 0.66 13.77
C ASP A 16 -1.36 0.30 13.09
N VAL A 17 -0.29 1.00 13.50
CA VAL A 17 1.07 0.75 12.99
C VAL A 17 1.83 -0.03 14.04
N ILE A 18 2.50 -1.10 13.59
CA ILE A 18 3.34 -1.94 14.44
C ILE A 18 4.77 -2.00 13.90
N LYS A 19 5.70 -2.23 14.82
CA LYS A 19 7.08 -2.64 14.51
C LYS A 19 7.33 -4.04 15.01
N PHE A 20 8.06 -4.82 14.23
CA PHE A 20 8.52 -6.15 14.62
C PHE A 20 9.91 -6.40 14.07
N GLN A 21 10.63 -7.32 14.70
CA GLN A 21 11.99 -7.69 14.33
C GLN A 21 11.95 -9.05 13.63
N LEU A 22 12.58 -9.14 12.46
CA LEU A 22 12.83 -10.41 11.80
C LEU A 22 14.31 -10.73 11.88
N ASP A 23 14.63 -11.78 12.62
CA ASP A 23 15.98 -12.29 12.76
C ASP A 23 16.28 -13.31 11.67
N GLY A 24 17.24 -12.96 10.82
CA GLY A 24 17.89 -13.89 9.90
C GLY A 24 19.20 -14.42 10.52
N PRO A 25 19.79 -15.47 9.93
CA PRO A 25 21.06 -16.04 10.41
C PRO A 25 22.24 -15.05 10.43
N MET A 26 22.14 -13.95 9.67
CA MET A 26 23.23 -12.99 9.45
C MET A 26 22.82 -11.52 9.67
N PHE A 27 21.54 -11.25 9.91
CA PHE A 27 21.02 -9.88 10.06
C PHE A 27 19.81 -9.87 10.98
N SER A 28 19.53 -8.72 11.56
CA SER A 28 18.27 -8.44 12.21
C SER A 28 17.67 -7.18 11.61
N LEU A 29 16.47 -7.30 11.05
CA LEU A 29 15.79 -6.21 10.37
C LEU A 29 14.53 -5.82 11.14
N THR A 30 14.43 -4.54 11.48
CA THR A 30 13.19 -3.96 11.98
C THR A 30 12.28 -3.60 10.81
N HIS A 31 11.09 -4.18 10.79
CA HIS A 31 10.06 -3.88 9.80
C HIS A 31 8.92 -3.07 10.43
N LYS A 32 8.31 -2.21 9.62
CA LYS A 32 7.01 -1.61 9.95
C LYS A 32 5.90 -2.34 9.20
N ALA A 33 4.75 -2.43 9.82
CA ALA A 33 3.52 -2.87 9.16
C ALA A 33 2.30 -2.10 9.66
N ILE A 34 1.26 -2.09 8.84
CA ILE A 34 -0.06 -1.58 9.17
C ILE A 34 -1.05 -2.72 9.33
N VAL A 35 -1.88 -2.66 10.37
CA VAL A 35 -2.94 -3.65 10.60
C VAL A 35 -4.05 -3.45 9.58
N ASN A 36 -4.38 -4.51 8.85
CA ASN A 36 -5.47 -4.54 7.88
C ASN A 36 -6.78 -4.99 8.55
N HIS A 37 -6.75 -6.12 9.27
CA HIS A 37 -7.91 -6.58 10.04
C HIS A 37 -7.49 -7.51 11.19
N VAL A 38 -8.27 -7.50 12.28
CA VAL A 38 -8.09 -8.35 13.45
C VAL A 38 -9.25 -9.33 13.54
N TYR A 39 -8.95 -10.61 13.82
CA TYR A 39 -9.95 -11.67 13.86
C TYR A 39 -9.58 -12.79 14.81
N VAL A 40 -10.55 -13.65 15.12
CA VAL A 40 -10.39 -14.78 16.03
C VAL A 40 -10.62 -16.10 15.30
N LYS A 41 -9.85 -17.14 15.65
CA LYS A 41 -10.10 -18.52 15.23
C LYS A 41 -10.25 -19.44 16.44
N SER A 42 -11.12 -20.43 16.30
CA SER A 42 -11.21 -21.53 17.27
C SER A 42 -9.94 -22.39 17.17
N ALA A 43 -9.36 -22.70 18.32
CA ALA A 43 -8.19 -23.57 18.47
C ALA A 43 -8.56 -24.76 19.37
N THR A 44 -7.74 -25.81 19.34
CA THR A 44 -7.94 -27.03 20.15
C THR A 44 -8.13 -26.73 21.64
N PHE A 45 -7.54 -25.63 22.13
CA PHE A 45 -7.67 -25.16 23.51
C PHE A 45 -8.19 -23.70 23.58
N GLY A 46 -9.36 -23.43 22.99
CA GLY A 46 -10.07 -22.16 23.15
C GLY A 46 -10.07 -21.29 21.90
N ILE A 47 -9.82 -20.00 22.07
CA ILE A 47 -9.78 -19.03 20.97
C ILE A 47 -8.38 -18.42 20.85
N LYS A 48 -7.97 -18.11 19.62
CA LYS A 48 -6.72 -17.41 19.35
C LYS A 48 -6.96 -16.22 18.43
N TRP A 49 -6.38 -15.09 18.81
CA TRP A 49 -6.45 -13.85 18.05
C TRP A 49 -5.35 -13.79 17.00
N TYR A 50 -5.71 -13.19 15.87
CA TYR A 50 -4.83 -13.00 14.73
C TYR A 50 -5.03 -11.60 14.17
N ALA A 51 -3.95 -11.00 13.66
CA ALA A 51 -4.01 -9.80 12.85
C ALA A 51 -3.41 -10.08 11.49
N GLU A 52 -4.11 -9.67 10.43
CA GLU A 52 -3.50 -9.51 9.12
C GLU A 52 -2.83 -8.14 9.06
N ILE A 53 -1.56 -8.14 8.71
CA ILE A 53 -0.72 -6.95 8.62
C ILE A 53 -0.14 -6.84 7.21
N VAL A 54 0.08 -5.61 6.76
CA VAL A 54 0.76 -5.30 5.50
C VAL A 54 2.07 -4.60 5.83
N THR A 55 3.19 -5.20 5.43
CA THR A 55 4.51 -4.61 5.66
C THR A 55 4.77 -3.41 4.75
N ASP A 56 5.80 -2.65 5.07
CA ASP A 56 6.34 -1.56 4.24
C ASP A 56 6.76 -1.97 2.80
N ASN A 57 6.89 -3.28 2.54
CA ASN A 57 7.15 -3.84 1.21
C ASN A 57 5.92 -4.60 0.65
N ASP A 58 4.71 -4.21 1.05
CA ASP A 58 3.41 -4.75 0.58
C ASP A 58 3.20 -6.25 0.80
N LYS A 59 4.00 -6.87 1.66
CA LYS A 59 3.82 -8.28 2.00
C LYS A 59 2.70 -8.40 3.03
N VAL A 60 1.68 -9.17 2.70
CA VAL A 60 0.63 -9.55 3.66
C VAL A 60 1.14 -10.67 4.55
N MET A 61 1.00 -10.50 5.86
CA MET A 61 1.38 -11.48 6.86
C MET A 61 0.26 -11.63 7.90
N THR A 62 0.19 -12.81 8.52
CA THR A 62 -0.69 -13.04 9.67
C THR A 62 0.18 -13.21 10.91
N ILE A 63 -0.11 -12.42 11.95
CA ILE A 63 0.54 -12.49 13.26
C ILE A 63 -0.46 -12.88 14.34
N ASN A 64 0.04 -13.35 15.48
CA ASN A 64 -0.70 -13.65 16.70
C ASN A 64 0.14 -13.19 17.92
N ASP A 65 -0.32 -13.46 19.14
CA ASP A 65 0.40 -13.07 20.36
C ASP A 65 1.74 -13.80 20.58
N ASP A 66 2.09 -14.80 19.78
CA ASP A 66 3.43 -15.44 19.82
C ASP A 66 4.48 -14.63 19.04
N PHE A 67 4.04 -13.61 18.28
CA PHE A 67 4.91 -12.76 17.48
C PHE A 67 5.41 -11.58 18.32
N ASP A 68 6.71 -11.29 18.29
CA ASP A 68 7.27 -10.14 19.02
C ASP A 68 7.08 -8.85 18.22
N PHE A 69 6.12 -8.03 18.64
CA PHE A 69 5.81 -6.75 18.03
C PHE A 69 5.48 -5.68 19.07
N VAL A 70 5.60 -4.42 18.67
CA VAL A 70 5.18 -3.26 19.45
C VAL A 70 4.29 -2.36 18.60
N LYS A 71 3.22 -1.84 19.20
CA LYS A 71 2.42 -0.78 18.57
C LYS A 71 3.17 0.55 18.65
N VAL A 72 3.18 1.31 17.57
CA VAL A 72 3.84 2.60 17.47
C VAL A 72 2.93 3.65 16.85
N ASN A 73 3.11 4.91 17.24
CA ASN A 73 2.41 6.05 16.63
C ASN A 73 3.32 6.74 15.61
N GLU A 74 3.74 6.00 14.58
CA GLU A 74 4.58 6.51 13.51
C GLU A 74 3.82 6.54 12.19
N PRO A 75 4.12 7.49 11.28
CA PRO A 75 3.55 7.46 9.95
C PRO A 75 3.96 6.17 9.22
N PHE A 76 2.98 5.56 8.57
CA PHE A 76 3.14 4.38 7.73
C PHE A 76 2.76 4.71 6.29
N THR A 77 3.77 4.76 5.43
CA THR A 77 3.57 4.89 3.99
C THR A 77 3.59 3.48 3.40
N ARG A 78 2.47 3.03 2.83
CA ARG A 78 2.48 1.83 1.98
C ARG A 78 3.38 2.14 0.80
N LYS A 79 4.38 1.29 0.51
CA LYS A 79 4.90 1.26 -0.86
C LYS A 79 3.68 1.04 -1.74
N PHE A 80 3.51 1.86 -2.76
CA PHE A 80 2.51 1.57 -3.75
C PHE A 80 3.21 0.73 -4.79
N ASP A 81 2.64 -0.42 -5.13
CA ASP A 81 3.07 -1.25 -6.26
C ASP A 81 2.85 -0.44 -7.55
N MET A 82 3.77 0.49 -7.83
CA MET A 82 3.81 1.29 -9.05
C MET A 82 4.15 0.43 -10.28
N ASP A 83 4.47 -0.85 -10.09
CA ASP A 83 5.03 -1.73 -11.10
C ASP A 83 4.11 -2.85 -11.57
N LYS A 84 2.81 -2.81 -11.26
CA LYS A 84 1.81 -3.50 -12.10
C LYS A 84 1.44 -2.64 -13.31
N ARG A 85 2.44 -2.29 -14.10
CA ARG A 85 2.25 -1.71 -15.43
C ARG A 85 1.66 -2.80 -16.31
N PRO A 86 0.52 -2.57 -16.99
CA PRO A 86 0.07 -3.49 -18.02
C PRO A 86 1.15 -3.59 -19.12
N SER A 87 1.67 -4.80 -19.39
CA SER A 87 2.80 -4.98 -20.34
C SER A 87 2.51 -4.50 -21.77
N HIS A 88 1.24 -4.24 -22.11
CA HIS A 88 0.82 -3.80 -23.43
C HIS A 88 1.02 -2.29 -23.69
N TYR A 89 1.58 -1.55 -22.72
CA TYR A 89 1.97 -0.15 -22.89
C TYR A 89 3.47 0.12 -22.78
N GLU A 90 4.30 -0.91 -22.60
CA GLU A 90 5.76 -0.74 -22.59
C GLU A 90 6.25 -0.54 -24.03
N GLY A 91 6.68 0.69 -24.35
CA GLY A 91 7.56 0.92 -25.48
C GLY A 91 8.92 0.25 -25.25
N LYS A 92 9.77 0.22 -26.29
CA LYS A 92 11.18 -0.10 -26.09
C LYS A 92 11.76 0.86 -25.03
N ASP A 93 12.60 0.35 -24.14
CA ASP A 93 13.28 1.10 -23.08
C ASP A 93 12.42 1.52 -21.86
N GLY A 94 11.25 0.90 -21.63
CA GLY A 94 10.48 1.08 -20.39
C GLY A 94 9.66 2.37 -20.31
N ILE A 95 9.56 3.11 -21.42
CA ILE A 95 8.71 4.29 -21.56
C ILE A 95 7.27 3.80 -21.78
N ASP A 96 6.37 4.16 -20.86
CA ASP A 96 4.94 3.93 -21.06
C ASP A 96 4.24 5.13 -21.72
N VAL A 97 2.96 4.96 -22.04
CA VAL A 97 2.17 6.00 -22.73
C VAL A 97 2.08 7.30 -21.92
N ILE A 98 2.04 7.25 -20.59
CA ILE A 98 1.97 8.48 -19.77
C ILE A 98 3.30 9.22 -19.85
N ASP A 99 4.42 8.50 -19.75
CA ASP A 99 5.75 9.10 -19.89
C ASP A 99 5.98 9.66 -21.31
N PHE A 100 5.52 8.95 -22.34
CA PHE A 100 5.53 9.46 -23.71
C PHE A 100 4.72 10.76 -23.84
N LEU A 101 3.49 10.79 -23.30
CA LEU A 101 2.65 11.99 -23.36
C LEU A 101 3.26 13.17 -22.58
N TYR A 102 3.92 12.92 -21.46
CA TYR A 102 4.63 13.96 -20.71
C TYR A 102 5.77 14.58 -21.54
N GLN A 103 6.49 13.78 -22.33
CA GLN A 103 7.56 14.28 -23.21
C GLN A 103 7.02 15.06 -24.43
N GLN A 104 5.85 14.71 -24.93
CA GLN A 104 5.32 15.26 -26.19
C GLN A 104 4.37 16.44 -26.01
N LEU A 105 3.63 16.50 -24.91
CA LEU A 105 2.61 17.51 -24.68
C LEU A 105 3.15 18.71 -23.89
N PRO A 106 2.66 19.93 -24.14
CA PRO A 106 2.79 21.02 -23.18
C PRO A 106 2.27 20.59 -21.81
N PHE A 107 2.92 21.03 -20.73
CA PHE A 107 2.58 20.57 -19.39
C PHE A 107 1.12 20.83 -18.99
N GLU A 108 0.51 21.92 -19.49
CA GLU A 108 -0.93 22.18 -19.28
C GLU A 108 -1.84 21.14 -19.96
N GLU A 109 -1.49 20.69 -21.15
CA GLU A 109 -2.25 19.65 -21.87
C GLU A 109 -2.09 18.28 -21.20
N PHE A 110 -0.86 17.96 -20.77
CA PHE A 110 -0.60 16.78 -19.95
C PHE A 110 -1.42 16.80 -18.66
N LYS A 111 -1.44 17.93 -17.93
CA LYS A 111 -2.29 18.11 -16.73
C LYS A 111 -3.77 17.88 -17.05
N GLY A 112 -4.25 18.40 -18.17
CA GLY A 112 -5.62 18.16 -18.65
C GLY A 112 -5.91 16.68 -18.86
N PHE A 113 -5.01 15.97 -19.54
CA PHE A 113 -5.11 14.52 -19.78
C PHE A 113 -5.16 13.72 -18.47
N MET A 114 -4.28 14.04 -17.51
CA MET A 114 -4.22 13.37 -16.22
C MET A 114 -5.51 13.60 -15.42
N LYS A 115 -5.97 14.85 -15.30
CA LYS A 115 -7.22 15.22 -14.61
C LYS A 115 -8.45 14.56 -15.24
N GLY A 116 -8.50 14.48 -16.57
CA GLY A 116 -9.57 13.80 -17.28
C GLY A 116 -9.66 12.32 -16.90
N ASN A 117 -8.53 11.62 -16.80
CA ASN A 117 -8.51 10.22 -16.36
C ASN A 117 -8.83 10.07 -14.87
N MET A 118 -8.34 10.96 -14.01
CA MET A 118 -8.70 11.00 -12.58
C MET A 118 -10.21 11.14 -12.35
N ILE A 119 -10.94 11.84 -13.23
CA ILE A 119 -12.41 11.97 -13.16
C ILE A 119 -13.09 10.76 -13.80
N LYS A 120 -12.58 10.29 -14.93
CA LYS A 120 -13.17 9.20 -15.73
C LYS A 120 -13.34 7.92 -14.92
N TYR A 121 -12.30 7.47 -14.22
CA TYR A 121 -12.34 6.16 -13.57
C TYR A 121 -13.31 6.10 -12.37
N PRO A 122 -13.35 7.08 -11.44
CA PRO A 122 -14.36 7.10 -10.39
C PRO A 122 -15.80 7.18 -10.93
N VAL A 123 -16.05 7.99 -11.97
CA VAL A 123 -17.39 8.10 -12.58
C VAL A 123 -17.82 6.80 -13.28
N ARG A 124 -16.86 6.02 -13.80
CA ARG A 124 -17.10 4.72 -14.44
C ARG A 124 -17.18 3.55 -13.45
N SER A 125 -16.66 3.72 -12.25
CA SER A 125 -16.53 2.65 -11.26
C SER A 125 -17.87 1.94 -11.00
N GLY A 126 -17.81 0.61 -10.91
CA GLY A 126 -18.98 -0.25 -10.73
C GLY A 126 -19.89 -0.43 -11.95
N ARG A 127 -19.61 0.24 -13.09
CA ARG A 127 -20.44 0.13 -14.32
C ARG A 127 -19.85 -0.73 -15.42
N LYS A 128 -18.52 -0.86 -15.49
CA LYS A 128 -17.84 -1.60 -16.58
C LYS A 128 -16.79 -2.59 -16.07
N GLU A 129 -15.91 -2.13 -15.20
CA GLU A 129 -14.83 -2.93 -14.60
C GLU A 129 -15.06 -3.07 -13.09
N ASN A 130 -14.17 -3.77 -12.40
CA ASN A 130 -14.20 -3.87 -10.95
C ASN A 130 -14.01 -2.47 -10.34
N GLU A 131 -14.90 -2.10 -9.41
CA GLU A 131 -14.90 -0.80 -8.74
C GLU A 131 -13.54 -0.47 -8.10
N ILE A 132 -12.90 -1.44 -7.44
CA ILE A 132 -11.60 -1.27 -6.79
C ILE A 132 -10.51 -0.99 -7.84
N GLU A 133 -10.54 -1.66 -8.98
CA GLU A 133 -9.56 -1.44 -10.05
C GLU A 133 -9.69 -0.05 -10.67
N ASP A 134 -10.92 0.43 -10.87
CA ASP A 134 -11.17 1.79 -11.36
C ASP A 134 -10.66 2.86 -10.37
N ILE A 135 -10.92 2.68 -9.07
CA ILE A 135 -10.41 3.60 -8.05
C ILE A 135 -8.87 3.55 -7.98
N LYS A 136 -8.25 2.37 -8.12
CA LYS A 136 -6.79 2.25 -8.20
C LYS A 136 -6.22 2.96 -9.42
N LYS A 137 -6.87 2.89 -10.58
CA LYS A 137 -6.48 3.65 -11.79
C LYS A 137 -6.55 5.15 -11.51
N ALA A 138 -7.64 5.65 -10.95
CA ALA A 138 -7.78 7.06 -10.61
C ALA A 138 -6.63 7.57 -9.73
N ARG A 139 -6.27 6.78 -8.71
CA ARG A 139 -5.14 7.06 -7.82
C ARG A 139 -3.80 7.08 -8.57
N ASN A 140 -3.54 6.09 -9.42
CA ASN A 140 -2.29 6.03 -10.21
C ASN A 140 -2.08 7.29 -11.08
N TYR A 141 -3.15 7.82 -11.70
CA TYR A 141 -3.07 9.09 -12.42
C TYR A 141 -2.81 10.29 -11.49
N ALA A 142 -3.37 10.30 -10.28
CA ALA A 142 -3.12 11.36 -9.31
C ALA A 142 -1.66 11.36 -8.83
N ASP A 143 -1.14 10.18 -8.44
CA ASP A 143 0.23 10.01 -7.94
C ASP A 143 1.25 10.41 -9.01
N ARG A 144 1.07 9.94 -10.25
CA ARG A 144 1.96 10.30 -11.37
C ARG A 144 1.91 11.78 -11.74
N LEU A 145 0.74 12.42 -11.62
CA LEU A 145 0.66 13.86 -11.84
C LEU A 145 1.43 14.62 -10.75
N LEU A 146 1.32 14.17 -9.50
CA LEU A 146 2.06 14.76 -8.37
C LEU A 146 3.58 14.65 -8.60
N GLU A 147 4.08 13.47 -8.99
CA GLU A 147 5.50 13.28 -9.31
C GLU A 147 6.02 14.29 -10.35
N LYS A 148 5.26 14.57 -11.42
CA LYS A 148 5.69 15.55 -12.42
C LYS A 148 5.57 16.99 -11.92
N LEU A 149 4.59 17.30 -11.06
CA LEU A 149 4.42 18.64 -10.45
C LEU A 149 5.54 18.99 -9.48
N GLU A 150 6.17 18.02 -8.83
CA GLU A 150 7.29 18.25 -7.90
C GLU A 150 8.63 18.50 -8.61
N VAL A 151 8.72 18.17 -9.90
CA VAL A 151 9.94 18.30 -10.72
C VAL A 151 9.88 19.53 -11.66
N GLU A 152 8.68 20.00 -12.00
CA GLU A 152 8.44 21.18 -12.82
C GLU A 152 8.66 22.49 -12.06
#